data_AF-D3EMW7-F1
#
_entry.id   AF-D3EMW7-F1
#
_cell.length_a   1.000
_cell.length_b   1.000
_cell.length_c   1.000
_cell.angle_alpha   90.00
_cell.angle_beta   90.00
_cell.angle_gamma   90.00
#
_symmetry.space_group_name_H-M   'P 1'
#
loop_
_entity.id
_entity.type
_entity.pdbx_description
1 polymer ?
#
loop_
_entity_poly.entity_id
_entity_poly.type
_entity_poly.pdbx_seq_one_letter_code
_entity_poly.pdbx_strand_id
1 'polypeptide(L)'
;MIYKLITLILALLISTQSITNTLAGDNIPKTSFNTTSYHFNEETYKDIVTNLLAPISTFHPPTDLALSNISNKHNLIKDKKNRDLNLPTEVQSKYQQAMMEYDKGNIKSIQQKWNEALENYKRAIQICPNLIFARVNIPLIYYQFGNNLEAIKEIKYLVKKYPMSPDARAALVALLWSIGQEGEAKSHWVSVVGIDDRYKDLEWIQSKRFWPPKIIMSLDSFLNSKQ
;
A
#
# COMPACT_ATOMS: atom_id res chain seq x y z
N MET A 1 -6.47 -18.77 -17.54
CA MET A 1 -5.20 -18.14 -17.96
C MET A 1 -4.39 -17.63 -16.75
N ILE A 2 -5.03 -17.07 -15.70
CA ILE A 2 -4.43 -16.63 -14.43
C ILE A 2 -3.69 -17.75 -13.66
N TYR A 3 -4.25 -18.96 -13.61
CA TYR A 3 -3.59 -20.12 -12.97
C TYR A 3 -2.25 -20.49 -13.61
N LYS A 4 -2.06 -20.26 -14.92
CA LYS A 4 -0.79 -20.53 -15.62
C LYS A 4 0.32 -19.55 -15.23
N LEU A 5 -0.01 -18.31 -14.87
CA LEU A 5 0.97 -17.30 -14.47
C LEU A 5 1.41 -17.51 -13.00
N ILE A 6 0.47 -17.84 -12.12
CA ILE A 6 0.76 -18.17 -10.71
C ILE A 6 1.59 -19.47 -10.61
N THR A 7 1.26 -20.49 -11.42
CA THR A 7 2.07 -21.72 -11.49
C THR A 7 3.44 -21.47 -12.11
N LEU A 8 3.60 -20.53 -13.06
CA LEU A 8 4.91 -20.17 -13.61
C LEU A 8 5.80 -19.45 -12.58
N ILE A 9 5.22 -18.55 -11.77
CA ILE A 9 5.94 -17.84 -10.70
C ILE A 9 6.35 -18.80 -9.58
N LEU A 10 5.45 -19.70 -9.16
CA LEU A 10 5.76 -20.76 -8.20
C LEU A 10 6.77 -21.78 -8.76
N ALA A 11 6.69 -22.14 -10.04
CA ALA A 11 7.64 -23.05 -10.69
C ALA A 11 9.03 -22.43 -10.83
N LEU A 12 9.13 -21.12 -11.10
CA LEU A 12 10.40 -20.38 -11.07
C LEU A 12 11.01 -20.40 -9.66
N LEU A 13 10.22 -20.14 -8.62
CA LEU A 13 10.63 -20.21 -7.21
C LEU A 13 11.09 -21.62 -6.77
N ILE A 14 10.45 -22.68 -7.26
CA ILE A 14 10.82 -24.07 -6.94
C ILE A 14 12.05 -24.51 -7.76
N SER A 15 12.15 -24.11 -9.02
CA SER A 15 13.31 -24.42 -9.87
C SER A 15 14.60 -23.83 -9.32
N THR A 16 14.55 -22.61 -8.75
CA THR A 16 15.69 -22.01 -8.06
C THR A 16 16.09 -22.77 -6.79
N GLN A 17 15.15 -23.44 -6.12
CA GLN A 17 15.41 -24.27 -4.94
C GLN A 17 15.97 -25.66 -5.29
N SER A 18 15.62 -26.21 -6.45
CA SER A 18 16.15 -27.49 -6.93
C SER A 18 17.53 -27.35 -7.56
N ILE A 19 17.82 -26.27 -8.29
CA ILE A 19 19.13 -26.02 -8.90
C ILE A 19 20.23 -25.88 -7.82
N THR A 20 19.90 -25.35 -6.64
CA THR A 20 20.85 -25.25 -5.52
C THR A 20 21.21 -26.61 -4.90
N ASN A 21 20.40 -27.65 -5.09
CA ASN A 21 20.64 -28.97 -4.50
C ASN A 21 21.37 -29.95 -5.45
N THR A 22 21.48 -29.65 -6.75
CA THR A 22 22.04 -30.59 -7.74
C THR A 22 23.42 -30.19 -8.29
N LEU A 23 23.95 -29.02 -7.92
CA LEU A 23 25.29 -28.57 -8.34
C LEU A 23 26.32 -28.57 -7.19
N ALA A 24 26.16 -29.49 -6.23
CA ALA A 24 27.16 -29.81 -5.22
C ALA A 24 28.28 -30.67 -5.84
N GLY A 25 29.08 -30.08 -6.71
CA GLY A 25 30.19 -30.74 -7.39
C GLY A 25 30.81 -29.83 -8.42
N ASP A 26 31.44 -28.73 -7.98
CA ASP A 26 32.69 -28.16 -8.50
C ASP A 26 32.86 -26.70 -8.06
N ASN A 27 34.12 -26.30 -7.86
CA ASN A 27 34.58 -25.16 -7.08
C ASN A 27 34.13 -23.78 -7.59
N ILE A 28 33.01 -23.26 -7.06
CA ILE A 28 32.63 -21.85 -7.12
C ILE A 28 32.62 -21.30 -5.68
N PRO A 29 33.19 -20.10 -5.40
CA PRO A 29 33.25 -19.55 -4.05
C PRO A 29 31.85 -19.44 -3.44
N LYS A 30 31.63 -20.21 -2.36
CA LYS A 30 30.40 -20.21 -1.57
C LYS A 30 30.28 -18.88 -0.82
N THR A 31 29.58 -17.90 -1.39
CA THR A 31 28.96 -16.87 -0.56
C THR A 31 27.69 -17.47 0.05
N SER A 32 27.83 -18.03 1.24
CA SER A 32 26.70 -18.40 2.09
C SER A 32 25.88 -17.15 2.42
N PHE A 33 24.66 -17.06 1.91
CA PHE A 33 23.70 -16.06 2.37
C PHE A 33 23.18 -16.48 3.75
N ASN A 34 23.93 -16.09 4.79
CA ASN A 34 23.46 -16.19 6.17
C ASN A 34 22.33 -15.18 6.37
N THR A 35 21.11 -15.69 6.57
CA THR A 35 19.98 -14.92 7.11
C THR A 35 20.24 -14.69 8.60
N THR A 36 21.04 -13.69 8.93
CA THR A 36 21.22 -13.24 10.31
C THR A 36 21.16 -11.71 10.33
N SER A 37 20.12 -11.20 11.01
CA SER A 37 19.92 -9.79 11.39
C SER A 37 20.50 -8.73 10.44
N TYR A 38 19.82 -8.45 9.33
CA TYR A 38 20.12 -7.25 8.56
C TYR A 38 19.71 -6.01 9.36
N HIS A 39 20.69 -5.23 9.82
CA HIS A 39 20.47 -3.84 10.18
C HIS A 39 20.10 -3.07 8.90
N PHE A 40 18.84 -2.67 8.79
CA PHE A 40 18.37 -1.78 7.73
C PHE A 40 19.01 -0.39 7.90
N ASN A 41 20.13 -0.15 7.22
CA ASN A 41 20.65 1.20 7.02
C ASN A 41 20.00 1.82 5.75
N GLU A 42 20.03 3.15 5.62
CA GLU A 42 19.36 3.87 4.52
C GLU A 42 19.81 3.40 3.13
N GLU A 43 21.06 2.97 3.00
CA GLU A 43 21.66 2.53 1.74
C GLU A 43 21.06 1.20 1.25
N THR A 44 20.88 0.24 2.17
CA THR A 44 20.22 -1.05 1.85
C THR A 44 18.73 -0.88 1.57
N TYR A 45 18.06 0.07 2.24
CA TYR A 45 16.66 0.42 1.96
C TYR A 45 16.52 1.03 0.56
N LYS A 46 17.45 1.92 0.17
CA LYS A 46 17.48 2.51 -1.18
C LYS A 46 17.66 1.44 -2.26
N ASP A 47 18.52 0.45 -2.04
CA ASP A 47 18.72 -0.66 -2.98
C ASP A 47 17.50 -1.58 -3.09
N ILE A 48 16.83 -1.90 -1.98
CA ILE A 48 15.60 -2.73 -2.00
C ILE A 48 14.46 -1.97 -2.68
N VAL A 49 14.28 -0.68 -2.37
CA VAL A 49 13.26 0.16 -3.00
C VAL A 49 13.58 0.37 -4.48
N THR A 50 14.84 0.55 -4.86
CA THR A 50 15.22 0.81 -6.25
C THR A 50 15.20 -0.48 -7.09
N ASN A 51 15.67 -1.61 -6.56
CA ASN A 51 15.82 -2.83 -7.36
C ASN A 51 14.60 -3.76 -7.27
N LEU A 52 13.91 -3.79 -6.13
CA LEU A 52 12.72 -4.64 -5.92
C LEU A 52 11.43 -3.86 -6.19
N LEU A 53 11.40 -2.58 -5.83
CA LEU A 53 10.22 -1.73 -5.95
C LEU A 53 10.28 -0.73 -7.11
N ALA A 54 11.39 -0.24 -7.67
CA ALA A 54 11.32 0.79 -8.74
C ALA A 54 10.58 0.36 -10.02
N PRO A 55 10.64 -0.91 -10.47
CA PRO A 55 9.79 -1.37 -11.57
C PRO A 55 8.28 -1.31 -11.21
N ILE A 56 7.96 -1.32 -9.91
CA ILE A 56 6.62 -1.44 -9.33
C ILE A 56 6.16 -0.13 -8.62
N SER A 57 7.05 0.78 -8.26
CA SER A 57 6.84 1.93 -7.37
C SER A 57 7.06 3.24 -8.12
N THR A 58 6.37 3.37 -9.24
CA THR A 58 6.20 4.66 -9.93
C THR A 58 5.13 5.52 -9.27
N PHE A 59 4.48 5.01 -8.21
CA PHE A 59 3.53 5.78 -7.41
C PHE A 59 4.25 6.34 -6.17
N HIS A 60 4.98 7.43 -6.35
CA HIS A 60 5.08 8.40 -5.27
C HIS A 60 3.69 9.05 -5.17
N PRO A 61 2.92 8.83 -4.09
CA PRO A 61 1.72 9.63 -3.92
C PRO A 61 2.11 11.10 -3.98
N PRO A 62 1.26 12.00 -4.50
CA PRO A 62 1.58 13.40 -4.55
C PRO A 62 1.99 13.82 -3.14
N THR A 63 3.27 14.16 -2.98
CA THR A 63 3.80 14.84 -1.80
C THR A 63 2.85 15.98 -1.45
N ASP A 64 2.33 16.66 -2.47
CA ASP A 64 1.30 17.69 -2.41
C ASP A 64 0.06 17.34 -1.55
N LEU A 65 -0.49 16.11 -1.56
CA LEU A 65 -1.71 15.82 -0.80
C LEU A 65 -1.44 15.61 0.70
N ALA A 66 -0.33 14.93 1.03
CA ALA A 66 0.11 14.75 2.41
C ALA A 66 0.68 16.06 2.99
N LEU A 67 1.48 16.77 2.19
CA LEU A 67 2.13 18.03 2.55
C LEU A 67 1.17 19.22 2.55
N SER A 68 0.14 19.26 1.70
CA SER A 68 -0.93 20.28 1.76
C SER A 68 -1.71 20.17 3.07
N ASN A 69 -2.04 18.96 3.53
CA ASN A 69 -2.72 18.76 4.81
C ASN A 69 -1.85 19.12 6.03
N ILE A 70 -0.53 18.90 5.95
CA ILE A 70 0.42 19.36 6.98
C ILE A 70 0.56 20.89 6.94
N SER A 71 0.70 21.48 5.75
CA SER A 71 0.85 22.93 5.55
C SER A 71 -0.39 23.72 5.98
N ASN A 72 -1.59 23.18 5.74
CA ASN A 72 -2.86 23.75 6.19
C ASN A 72 -2.98 23.78 7.71
N LYS A 73 -2.43 22.78 8.42
CA LYS A 73 -2.44 22.74 9.89
C LYS A 73 -1.47 23.75 10.53
N HIS A 74 -0.39 24.11 9.81
CA HIS A 74 0.59 25.10 10.26
C HIS A 74 0.30 26.54 9.76
N ASN A 75 -0.88 26.82 9.17
CA ASN A 75 -1.24 28.13 8.60
C ASN A 75 -0.23 28.67 7.56
N LEU A 76 0.46 27.79 6.84
CA LEU A 76 1.51 28.18 5.88
C LEU A 76 0.98 28.57 4.49
N ILE A 77 -0.32 28.42 4.22
CA ILE A 77 -0.91 28.73 2.91
C ILE A 77 -1.67 30.07 2.97
N LYS A 78 -0.95 31.18 2.78
CA LYS A 78 -1.58 32.45 2.36
C LYS A 78 -1.53 32.68 0.85
N ASP A 79 -0.69 31.95 0.10
CA ASP A 79 -0.60 32.12 -1.35
C ASP A 79 -0.65 30.77 -2.08
N LYS A 80 -1.80 30.50 -2.72
CA LYS A 80 -2.06 29.33 -3.59
C LYS A 80 -1.20 29.30 -4.87
N LYS A 81 -0.26 30.23 -5.05
CA LYS A 81 0.46 30.46 -6.32
C LYS A 81 1.93 30.03 -6.31
N ASN A 82 2.50 29.67 -5.17
CA ASN A 82 3.89 29.21 -5.10
C ASN A 82 3.93 27.70 -4.78
N ARG A 83 4.24 26.88 -5.80
CA ARG A 83 4.29 25.40 -5.71
C ARG A 83 5.54 24.86 -5.03
N ASP A 84 6.49 25.72 -4.68
CA ASP A 84 7.68 25.34 -3.92
C ASP A 84 7.35 25.34 -2.43
N LEU A 85 6.74 24.24 -1.98
CA LEU A 85 6.55 23.93 -0.56
C LEU A 85 7.92 23.74 0.11
N ASN A 86 8.59 24.84 0.48
CA ASN A 86 9.81 24.81 1.28
C ASN A 86 9.48 24.52 2.75
N LEU A 87 9.00 23.31 3.02
CA LEU A 87 8.68 22.86 4.37
C LEU A 87 9.95 22.82 5.23
N PRO A 88 9.85 23.04 6.55
CA PRO A 88 10.99 22.88 7.45
C PRO A 88 11.62 21.50 7.28
N THR A 89 12.95 21.42 7.23
CA THR A 89 13.71 20.18 7.02
C THR A 89 13.29 19.05 7.97
N GLU A 90 12.92 19.39 9.21
CA GLU A 90 12.39 18.42 10.19
C GLU A 90 11.09 17.75 9.74
N VAL A 91 10.17 18.52 9.13
CA VAL A 91 8.90 17.99 8.62
C VAL A 91 9.15 17.06 7.43
N GLN A 92 10.07 17.45 6.53
CA GLN A 92 10.47 16.61 5.40
C GLN A 92 11.11 15.30 5.88
N SER A 93 12.00 15.38 6.88
CA SER A 93 12.65 14.21 7.47
C SER A 93 11.66 13.26 8.13
N LYS A 94 10.70 13.77 8.94
CA LYS A 94 9.64 12.93 9.53
C LYS A 94 8.76 12.28 8.47
N TYR A 95 8.44 13.00 7.38
CA TYR A 95 7.67 12.42 6.27
C TYR A 95 8.44 11.29 5.59
N GLN A 96 9.73 11.47 5.30
CA GLN A 96 10.58 10.42 4.72
C GLN A 96 10.68 9.19 5.63
N GLN A 97 10.89 9.39 6.94
CA GLN A 97 10.91 8.30 7.91
C GLN A 97 9.57 7.53 7.96
N ALA A 98 8.44 8.26 7.92
CA ALA A 98 7.13 7.63 7.87
C ALA A 98 6.91 6.84 6.57
N MET A 99 7.35 7.37 5.43
CA MET A 99 7.29 6.68 4.14
C MET A 99 8.13 5.39 4.14
N MET A 100 9.30 5.39 4.79
CA MET A 100 10.10 4.18 4.95
C MET A 100 9.37 3.10 5.74
N GLU A 101 8.73 3.44 6.86
CA GLU A 101 7.90 2.48 7.60
C GLU A 101 6.68 2.03 6.78
N TYR A 102 6.06 2.92 6.00
CA TYR A 102 4.98 2.55 5.08
C TYR A 102 5.44 1.53 4.02
N ASP A 103 6.59 1.74 3.39
CA ASP A 103 7.13 0.82 2.37
C ASP A 103 7.54 -0.52 2.95
N LYS A 104 8.12 -0.54 4.17
CA LYS A 104 8.31 -1.79 4.90
C LYS A 104 6.98 -2.52 5.09
N GLY A 105 5.91 -1.80 5.43
CA GLY A 105 4.56 -2.33 5.53
C GLY A 105 4.07 -2.94 4.21
N ASN A 106 4.28 -2.25 3.08
CA ASN A 106 3.93 -2.74 1.74
C ASN A 106 4.69 -4.03 1.41
N ILE A 107 6.00 -4.09 1.67
CA ILE A 107 6.82 -5.30 1.45
C ILE A 107 6.27 -6.48 2.27
N LYS A 108 5.90 -6.25 3.54
CA LYS A 108 5.28 -7.28 4.37
C LYS A 108 3.89 -7.69 3.87
N SER A 109 3.12 -6.75 3.32
CA SER A 109 1.83 -7.00 2.67
C SER A 109 1.97 -7.96 1.48
N ILE A 110 2.95 -7.72 0.61
CA ILE A 110 3.27 -8.59 -0.55
C ILE A 110 3.65 -10.01 -0.07
N GLN A 111 4.41 -10.09 1.02
CA GLN A 111 4.79 -11.36 1.66
C GLN A 111 3.62 -12.02 2.44
N GLN A 112 2.44 -11.41 2.46
CA GLN A 112 1.26 -11.82 3.22
C GLN A 112 1.50 -11.92 4.74
N LYS A 113 2.52 -11.19 5.23
CA LYS A 113 2.87 -11.08 6.66
C LYS A 113 2.06 -9.96 7.29
N TRP A 114 0.74 -10.16 7.37
CA TRP A 114 -0.24 -9.12 7.71
C TRP A 114 -0.01 -8.46 9.07
N ASN A 115 0.41 -9.22 10.09
CA ASN A 115 0.74 -8.66 11.40
C ASN A 115 1.96 -7.73 11.34
N GLU A 116 3.02 -8.13 10.63
CA GLU A 116 4.20 -7.29 10.44
C GLU A 116 3.87 -6.05 9.60
N ALA A 117 3.04 -6.19 8.57
CA ALA A 117 2.56 -5.07 7.76
C ALA A 117 1.81 -4.04 8.61
N LEU A 118 0.88 -4.52 9.45
CA LEU A 118 0.09 -3.70 10.37
C LEU A 118 0.99 -2.89 11.33
N GLU A 119 2.00 -3.53 11.92
CA GLU A 119 2.92 -2.85 12.84
C GLU A 119 3.74 -1.76 12.14
N ASN A 120 4.23 -2.02 10.93
CA ASN A 120 4.95 -1.02 10.14
C ASN A 120 4.02 0.16 9.75
N TYR A 121 2.77 -0.10 9.32
CA TYR A 121 1.82 0.98 9.04
C TYR A 121 1.47 1.80 10.30
N LYS A 122 1.35 1.15 11.47
CA LYS A 122 1.16 1.86 12.74
C LYS A 122 2.33 2.78 13.07
N ARG A 123 3.57 2.32 12.89
CA ARG A 123 4.77 3.17 13.08
C ARG A 123 4.78 4.35 12.11
N ALA A 124 4.45 4.11 10.85
CA ALA A 124 4.36 5.18 9.84
C ALA A 124 3.40 6.30 10.29
N ILE A 125 2.22 5.95 10.84
CA ILE A 125 1.25 6.94 11.31
C ILE A 125 1.57 7.51 12.70
N GLN A 126 2.44 6.86 13.49
CA GLN A 126 2.99 7.45 14.72
C GLN A 126 3.97 8.57 14.38
N ILE A 127 4.82 8.36 13.38
CA ILE A 127 5.79 9.35 12.89
C ILE A 127 5.07 10.50 12.16
N CYS A 128 4.20 10.16 11.20
CA CYS A 128 3.41 11.12 10.44
C CYS A 128 1.91 10.81 10.57
N PRO A 129 1.22 11.41 11.56
CA PRO A 129 -0.19 11.16 11.79
C PRO A 129 -1.12 11.54 10.63
N ASN A 130 -0.66 12.25 9.61
CA ASN A 130 -1.48 12.61 8.45
C ASN A 130 -1.15 11.77 7.20
N LEU A 131 -0.28 10.75 7.32
CA LEU A 131 0.04 9.86 6.21
C LEU A 131 -1.14 8.94 5.89
N ILE A 132 -2.02 9.43 5.01
CA ILE A 132 -3.30 8.79 4.70
C ILE A 132 -3.14 7.39 4.10
N PHE A 133 -2.11 7.14 3.29
CA PHE A 133 -1.88 5.83 2.67
C PHE A 133 -1.69 4.72 3.71
N ALA A 134 -0.85 4.96 4.72
CA ALA A 134 -0.66 4.04 5.83
C ALA A 134 -1.94 3.90 6.68
N ARG A 135 -2.68 5.00 6.89
CA ARG A 135 -3.96 4.96 7.61
C ARG A 135 -5.02 4.12 6.91
N VAL A 136 -5.10 4.15 5.58
CA VAL A 136 -6.06 3.33 4.83
C VAL A 136 -5.67 1.86 4.88
N ASN A 137 -4.39 1.51 4.80
CA ASN A 137 -3.96 0.11 4.79
C ASN A 137 -4.23 -0.64 6.11
N ILE A 138 -4.31 0.06 7.25
CA ILE A 138 -4.62 -0.54 8.56
C ILE A 138 -6.00 -1.23 8.60
N PRO A 139 -7.13 -0.56 8.35
CA PRO A 139 -8.43 -1.21 8.33
C PRO A 139 -8.59 -2.22 7.19
N LEU A 140 -7.84 -2.10 6.09
CA LEU A 140 -7.80 -3.16 5.07
C LEU A 140 -7.23 -4.46 5.63
N ILE A 141 -6.22 -4.39 6.50
CA ILE A 141 -5.71 -5.57 7.22
C ILE A 141 -6.73 -6.08 8.24
N TYR A 142 -7.45 -5.19 8.95
CA TYR A 142 -8.54 -5.62 9.83
C TYR A 142 -9.60 -6.41 9.06
N TYR A 143 -9.97 -5.95 7.86
CA TYR A 143 -10.88 -6.68 6.99
C TYR A 143 -10.30 -8.03 6.54
N GLN A 144 -9.02 -8.08 6.18
CA GLN A 144 -8.30 -9.31 5.85
C GLN A 144 -8.38 -10.33 7.00
N PHE A 145 -8.34 -9.89 8.26
CA PHE A 145 -8.53 -10.73 9.46
C PHE A 145 -9.99 -11.04 9.81
N GLY A 146 -10.97 -10.49 9.09
CA GLY A 146 -12.40 -10.73 9.37
C GLY A 146 -13.04 -9.73 10.32
N ASN A 147 -12.31 -8.72 10.79
CA ASN A 147 -12.81 -7.65 11.65
C ASN A 147 -13.57 -6.59 10.83
N ASN A 148 -14.65 -7.01 10.15
CA ASN A 148 -15.33 -6.22 9.12
C ASN A 148 -15.95 -4.92 9.68
N LEU A 149 -16.59 -4.98 10.85
CA LEU A 149 -17.25 -3.82 11.46
C LEU A 149 -16.24 -2.71 11.80
N GLU A 150 -15.12 -3.08 12.41
CA GLU A 150 -14.07 -2.13 12.77
C GLU A 150 -13.40 -1.55 11.52
N ALA A 151 -13.16 -2.37 10.49
CA ALA A 151 -12.65 -1.89 9.21
C ALA A 151 -13.56 -0.84 8.56
N ILE A 152 -14.88 -1.10 8.53
CA ILE A 152 -15.87 -0.17 7.97
C ILE A 152 -15.91 1.14 8.77
N LYS A 153 -15.94 1.06 10.09
CA LYS A 153 -15.97 2.23 10.98
C LYS A 153 -14.76 3.15 10.74
N GLU A 154 -13.55 2.58 10.71
CA GLU A 154 -12.31 3.32 10.48
C GLU A 154 -12.27 3.92 9.06
N ILE A 155 -12.65 3.14 8.03
CA ILE A 155 -12.67 3.65 6.66
C ILE A 155 -13.73 4.76 6.49
N LYS A 156 -14.92 4.65 7.09
CA LYS A 156 -15.94 5.73 7.08
C LYS A 156 -15.40 7.00 7.73
N TYR A 157 -14.66 6.88 8.84
CA TYR A 157 -13.97 8.02 9.45
C TYR A 157 -12.94 8.65 8.50
N LEU A 158 -12.12 7.84 7.81
CA LEU A 158 -11.13 8.34 6.87
C LEU A 158 -11.77 9.03 5.65
N VAL A 159 -12.86 8.50 5.11
CA VAL A 159 -13.62 9.16 4.02
C VAL A 159 -14.18 10.50 4.46
N LYS A 160 -14.72 10.59 5.69
CA LYS A 160 -15.22 11.86 6.25
C LYS A 160 -14.09 12.88 6.43
N LYS A 161 -12.93 12.44 6.93
CA LYS A 161 -11.79 13.31 7.23
C LYS A 161 -11.01 13.72 5.98
N TYR A 162 -10.92 12.84 5.00
CA TYR A 162 -10.17 13.02 3.75
C TYR A 162 -11.10 12.79 2.56
N PRO A 163 -12.05 13.69 2.31
CA PRO A 163 -13.09 13.49 1.30
C PRO A 163 -12.55 13.40 -0.13
N MET A 164 -11.32 13.84 -0.39
CA MET A 164 -10.66 13.75 -1.70
C MET A 164 -9.72 12.54 -1.82
N SER A 165 -9.76 11.58 -0.89
CA SER A 165 -9.00 10.34 -0.99
C SER A 165 -9.78 9.30 -1.81
N PRO A 166 -9.40 9.03 -3.09
CA PRO A 166 -10.05 7.99 -3.88
C PRO A 166 -9.80 6.61 -3.26
N ASP A 167 -8.66 6.43 -2.59
CA ASP A 167 -8.26 5.21 -1.92
C ASP A 167 -9.19 4.81 -0.77
N ALA A 168 -9.42 5.74 0.16
CA ALA A 168 -10.31 5.50 1.29
C ALA A 168 -11.74 5.25 0.81
N ARG A 169 -12.17 5.97 -0.24
CA ARG A 169 -13.50 5.80 -0.84
C ARG A 169 -13.63 4.45 -1.56
N ALA A 170 -12.65 4.03 -2.34
CA ALA A 170 -12.66 2.74 -3.02
C ALA A 170 -12.65 1.59 -2.01
N ALA A 171 -11.88 1.72 -0.92
CA ALA A 171 -11.91 0.76 0.18
C ALA A 171 -13.31 0.70 0.81
N LEU A 172 -13.97 1.85 1.00
CA LEU A 172 -15.33 1.90 1.50
C LEU A 172 -16.31 1.21 0.55
N VAL A 173 -16.21 1.43 -0.76
CA VAL A 173 -17.04 0.76 -1.77
C VAL A 173 -16.93 -0.76 -1.63
N ALA A 174 -15.71 -1.29 -1.60
CA ALA A 174 -15.48 -2.72 -1.47
C ALA A 174 -16.03 -3.29 -0.14
N LEU A 175 -15.83 -2.57 0.98
CA LEU A 175 -16.35 -2.99 2.28
C LEU A 175 -17.88 -2.97 2.33
N LEU A 176 -18.52 -1.90 1.86
CA LEU A 176 -19.99 -1.76 1.82
C LEU A 176 -20.61 -2.83 0.93
N TRP A 177 -19.99 -3.10 -0.22
CA TRP A 177 -20.41 -4.17 -1.11
C TRP A 177 -20.39 -5.53 -0.42
N SER A 178 -19.32 -5.82 0.33
CA SER A 178 -19.17 -7.10 1.03
C SER A 178 -20.21 -7.36 2.13
N ILE A 179 -20.95 -6.33 2.57
CA ILE A 179 -22.03 -6.43 3.56
C ILE A 179 -23.42 -6.14 2.97
N GLY A 180 -23.55 -6.11 1.64
CA GLY A 180 -24.83 -5.92 0.95
C GLY A 180 -25.37 -4.49 0.93
N GLN A 181 -24.56 -3.49 1.30
CA GLN A 181 -24.94 -2.07 1.22
C GLN A 181 -24.70 -1.50 -0.18
N GLU A 182 -25.35 -2.09 -1.18
CA GLU A 182 -25.06 -1.85 -2.60
C GLU A 182 -25.31 -0.40 -3.04
N GLY A 183 -26.42 0.21 -2.58
CA GLY A 183 -26.78 1.57 -2.96
C GLY A 183 -25.75 2.61 -2.50
N GLU A 184 -25.27 2.48 -1.26
CA GLU A 184 -24.22 3.35 -0.70
C GLU A 184 -22.88 3.09 -1.43
N ALA A 185 -22.53 1.83 -1.70
CA ALA A 185 -21.33 1.47 -2.46
C ALA A 185 -21.32 2.10 -3.86
N LYS A 186 -22.42 1.98 -4.62
CA LYS A 186 -22.55 2.56 -5.97
C LYS A 186 -22.44 4.09 -5.94
N SER A 187 -23.06 4.75 -4.95
CA SER A 187 -22.95 6.20 -4.77
C SER A 187 -21.50 6.67 -4.53
N HIS A 188 -20.77 5.97 -3.66
CA HIS A 188 -19.35 6.29 -3.42
C HIS A 188 -18.48 6.03 -4.65
N TRP A 189 -18.78 5.00 -5.44
CA TRP A 189 -17.99 4.65 -6.61
C TRP A 189 -17.96 5.75 -7.68
N VAL A 190 -19.08 6.45 -7.90
CA VAL A 190 -19.15 7.61 -8.80
C VAL A 190 -18.10 8.66 -8.42
N SER A 191 -17.90 8.88 -7.11
CA SER A 191 -16.86 9.81 -6.63
C SER A 191 -15.45 9.26 -6.85
N VAL A 192 -15.24 7.95 -6.66
CA VAL A 192 -13.92 7.32 -6.86
C VAL A 192 -13.44 7.57 -8.30
N VAL A 193 -14.25 7.20 -9.29
CA VAL A 193 -13.87 7.32 -10.70
C VAL A 193 -13.79 8.77 -11.18
N GLY A 194 -14.50 9.68 -10.54
CA GLY A 194 -14.38 11.12 -10.80
C GLY A 194 -13.10 11.75 -10.24
N ILE A 195 -12.48 11.13 -9.24
CA ILE A 195 -11.22 11.59 -8.63
C ILE A 195 -10.01 10.87 -9.25
N ASP A 196 -10.09 9.54 -9.37
CA ASP A 196 -9.02 8.68 -9.87
C ASP A 196 -9.61 7.39 -10.47
N ASP A 197 -9.61 7.30 -11.80
CA ASP A 197 -10.19 6.19 -12.53
C ASP A 197 -9.34 4.91 -12.53
N ARG A 198 -8.08 4.99 -12.08
CA ARG A 198 -7.17 3.85 -11.95
C ARG A 198 -7.67 2.80 -10.97
N TYR A 199 -8.59 3.16 -10.06
CA TYR A 199 -9.24 2.21 -9.17
C TYR A 199 -10.12 1.17 -9.90
N LYS A 200 -10.39 1.35 -11.19
CA LYS A 200 -11.00 0.31 -12.06
C LYS A 200 -10.02 -0.82 -12.38
N ASP A 201 -8.72 -0.54 -12.31
CA ASP A 201 -7.66 -1.49 -12.60
C ASP A 201 -7.23 -2.21 -11.31
N LEU A 202 -7.72 -3.44 -11.14
CA LEU A 202 -7.40 -4.27 -9.97
C LEU A 202 -5.93 -4.69 -9.92
N GLU A 203 -5.27 -4.83 -11.08
CA GLU A 203 -3.85 -5.14 -11.14
C GLU A 203 -3.01 -3.95 -10.66
N TRP A 204 -3.42 -2.73 -11.03
CA TRP A 204 -2.85 -1.51 -10.49
C TRP A 204 -3.05 -1.41 -8.97
N ILE A 205 -4.24 -1.71 -8.45
CA ILE A 205 -4.48 -1.70 -7.00
C ILE A 205 -3.58 -2.74 -6.31
N GLN A 206 -3.49 -3.96 -6.84
CA GLN A 206 -2.67 -5.02 -6.27
C GLN A 206 -1.18 -4.66 -6.28
N SER A 207 -0.67 -4.13 -7.39
CA SER A 207 0.75 -3.87 -7.59
C SER A 207 1.24 -2.52 -7.09
N LYS A 208 0.38 -1.50 -7.01
CA LYS A 208 0.76 -0.13 -6.61
C LYS A 208 0.24 0.26 -5.23
N ARG A 209 -0.93 -0.26 -4.84
CA ARG A 209 -1.52 0.01 -3.51
C ARG A 209 -1.28 -1.11 -2.51
N PHE A 210 -0.90 -2.30 -2.99
CA PHE A 210 -0.60 -3.48 -2.18
C PHE A 210 -1.75 -3.86 -1.24
N TRP A 211 -2.98 -3.68 -1.72
CA TRP A 211 -4.17 -4.03 -0.97
C TRP A 211 -4.21 -5.54 -0.68
N PRO A 212 -4.68 -5.94 0.51
CA PRO A 212 -4.89 -7.35 0.82
C PRO A 212 -5.88 -8.02 -0.16
N PRO A 213 -5.72 -9.33 -0.46
CA PRO A 213 -6.52 -10.00 -1.47
C PRO A 213 -8.03 -9.98 -1.17
N LYS A 214 -8.44 -10.06 0.11
CA LYS A 214 -9.87 -10.12 0.46
C LYS A 214 -10.62 -8.84 0.09
N ILE A 215 -9.99 -7.67 0.25
CA ILE A 215 -10.63 -6.40 -0.16
C ILE A 215 -10.65 -6.27 -1.68
N ILE A 216 -9.60 -6.73 -2.38
CA ILE A 216 -9.56 -6.75 -3.85
C ILE A 216 -10.68 -7.61 -4.40
N MET A 217 -10.91 -8.80 -3.84
CA MET A 217 -12.03 -9.68 -4.24
C MET A 217 -13.39 -9.02 -4.03
N SER A 218 -13.54 -8.22 -2.98
CA SER A 218 -14.79 -7.50 -2.72
C SER A 218 -15.02 -6.37 -3.71
N LEU A 219 -13.95 -5.65 -4.09
CA LEU A 219 -14.01 -4.64 -5.14
C LEU A 219 -14.25 -5.27 -6.52
N ASP A 220 -13.60 -6.39 -6.83
CA ASP A 220 -13.82 -7.16 -8.06
C ASP A 220 -15.28 -7.60 -8.18
N SER A 221 -15.85 -8.11 -7.09
CA SER A 221 -17.27 -8.47 -7.03
C SER A 221 -18.19 -7.27 -7.29
N PHE A 222 -17.83 -6.08 -6.77
CA PHE A 222 -18.55 -4.85 -7.06
C PHE A 222 -18.46 -4.47 -8.55
N LEU A 223 -17.25 -4.48 -9.13
CA LEU A 223 -17.01 -4.09 -10.53
C LEU A 223 -17.69 -5.03 -11.54
N ASN A 224 -17.78 -6.32 -11.22
CA ASN A 224 -18.42 -7.34 -12.05
C ASN A 224 -19.91 -7.55 -11.73
N SER A 225 -20.45 -6.88 -10.71
CA SER A 225 -21.89 -6.88 -10.50
C SER A 225 -22.53 -6.16 -11.69
N LYS A 226 -23.34 -6.90 -12.47
CA LYS A 226 -23.87 -6.47 -13.76
C LYS A 226 -24.30 -5.00 -13.73
N GLN A 227 -23.68 -4.19 -14.58
CA GLN A 227 -24.13 -2.83 -14.93
C GLN A 227 -25.55 -2.86 -15.48
#